data_AF-A0A6I4SNT6-F1
#
_entry.id   AF-A0A6I4SNT6-F1
#
_cell.length_a   1.000
_cell.length_b   1.000
_cell.length_c   1.000
_cell.angle_alpha   90.00
_cell.angle_beta   90.00
_cell.angle_gamma   90.00
#
_symmetry.space_group_name_H-M   'P 1'
#
loop_
_entity.id
_entity.type
_entity.pdbx_description
1 polymer ?
#
loop_
_entity_poly.entity_id
_entity_poly.type
_entity_poly.pdbx_seq_one_letter_code
_entity_poly.pdbx_strand_id
1 'polypeptide(L)' 'MITAKTKTCPICRKPRSEEYYPFCSRGCRDRDLNQWFNDGYAVPGRPASPEESASEDWEKQD' A
#
# COMPACT_ATOMS: atom_id res chain seq x y z
N MET A 1 5.46 21.54 -22.12
CA MET A 1 6.67 21.12 -21.39
C MET A 1 6.23 20.18 -20.27
N ILE A 2 6.52 18.88 -20.37
CA ILE A 2 6.19 17.92 -19.31
C ILE A 2 7.33 18.01 -18.29
N THR A 3 7.08 18.64 -17.14
CA THR A 3 8.03 18.66 -16.04
C THR A 3 8.24 17.23 -15.54
N ALA A 4 9.50 16.79 -15.47
CA ALA A 4 9.83 15.49 -14.91
C ALA A 4 9.32 15.45 -13.46
N LYS A 5 8.32 14.59 -13.21
CA LYS A 5 7.67 14.46 -11.90
C LYS A 5 8.72 13.91 -10.93
N THR A 6 9.28 14.76 -10.07
CA THR A 6 10.19 14.33 -8.99
C THR A 6 9.44 13.30 -8.16
N LYS A 7 9.96 12.07 -8.12
CA LYS A 7 9.31 10.98 -7.39
C LYS A 7 9.39 11.28 -5.90
N THR A 8 8.25 11.53 -5.25
CA THR A 8 8.14 11.91 -3.83
C THR A 8 7.89 10.70 -2.94
N CYS A 9 8.26 10.80 -1.67
CA CYS A 9 7.98 9.80 -0.65
C CYS A 9 6.45 9.60 -0.50
N PRO A 10 5.93 8.37 -0.58
CA PRO A 10 4.49 8.12 -0.49
C PRO A 10 3.91 8.46 0.88
N ILE A 11 4.74 8.48 1.93
CA ILE A 11 4.31 8.68 3.32
C ILE A 11 4.23 10.17 3.69
N CYS A 12 5.19 11.00 3.23
CA CYS A 12 5.31 12.40 3.68
C CYS A 12 5.55 13.41 2.55
N ARG A 13 5.59 12.96 1.29
CA ARG A 13 5.80 13.77 0.07
C ARG A 13 7.13 14.52 -0.05
N LYS A 14 8.08 14.33 0.87
CA LYS A 14 9.46 14.83 0.73
C LYS A 14 10.20 14.15 -0.43
N PRO A 15 11.27 14.76 -0.97
CA PRO A 15 12.14 14.10 -1.95
C PRO A 15 12.62 12.74 -1.43
N ARG A 16 12.64 11.73 -2.31
CA ARG A 16 13.14 10.40 -1.97
C ARG A 16 14.65 10.44 -1.74
N SER A 17 15.13 9.53 -0.90
CA SER A 17 16.55 9.24 -0.76
C SER A 17 16.82 7.91 -1.47
N GLU A 18 17.96 7.82 -2.17
CA GLU A 18 18.37 6.58 -2.86
C GLU A 18 18.54 5.42 -1.86
N GLU A 19 19.14 5.68 -0.70
CA GLU A 19 19.35 4.70 0.37
C GLU A 19 18.04 4.12 0.92
N TYR A 20 16.96 4.91 0.91
CA TYR A 20 15.66 4.52 1.48
C TYR A 20 14.58 4.34 0.44
N TYR A 21 14.93 4.19 -0.85
CA TYR A 21 13.95 4.08 -1.92
C TYR A 21 12.93 2.96 -1.62
N PRO A 22 11.60 3.21 -1.73
CA PRO A 22 10.91 4.37 -2.34
C PRO A 22 10.60 5.56 -1.39
N PHE A 23 11.20 5.62 -0.20
CA PHE A 23 10.93 6.61 0.85
C PHE A 23 12.02 7.69 0.93
N CYS A 24 11.80 8.67 1.82
CA CYS A 24 12.80 9.71 2.12
C CYS A 24 13.76 9.34 3.28
N SER A 25 13.38 8.38 4.13
CA SER A 25 14.13 8.01 5.33
C SER A 25 13.65 6.69 5.94
N ARG A 26 14.47 6.11 6.82
CA ARG A 26 14.10 4.94 7.65
C ARG A 26 12.76 5.13 8.38
N GLY A 27 12.54 6.29 9.00
CA GLY A 27 11.30 6.56 9.74
C GLY A 27 10.03 6.52 8.87
N CYS A 28 10.12 6.86 7.58
CA CYS A 28 8.97 6.70 6.68
C CYS A 28 8.75 5.24 6.27
N ARG A 29 9.83 4.47 6.07
CA ARG A 29 9.74 3.02 5.83
C ARG A 29 9.10 2.29 7.01
N ASP A 30 9.51 2.62 8.22
CA ASP A 30 9.01 1.94 9.42
C ASP A 30 7.53 2.33 9.70
N ARG A 31 7.12 3.57 9.38
CA ARG A 31 5.69 3.97 9.42
C ARG A 31 4.85 3.21 8.39
N ASP A 32 5.37 3.03 7.17
CA ASP A 32 4.71 2.23 6.15
C ASP A 32 4.49 0.79 6.62
N LEU A 33 5.54 0.18 7.19
CA LEU A 33 5.47 -1.17 7.77
C LEU A 33 4.42 -1.28 8.87
N ASN A 34 4.35 -0.29 9.78
CA ASN A 34 3.28 -0.25 10.77
C ASN A 34 1.90 -0.18 10.10
N GLN A 35 1.78 0.48 8.95
CA GLN A 35 0.49 0.56 8.29
C GLN A 35 0.04 -0.79 7.73
N TRP A 36 0.98 -1.60 7.25
CA TRP A 36 0.74 -2.99 6.87
C TRP A 36 0.30 -3.86 8.06
N PHE A 37 0.96 -3.73 9.21
CA PHE A 37 0.59 -4.52 10.39
C PHE A 37 -0.76 -4.16 10.99
N ASN A 38 -1.23 -2.94 10.78
CA ASN A 38 -2.49 -2.45 11.33
C ASN A 38 -3.63 -2.46 10.31
N ASP A 39 -3.51 -3.22 9.22
CA ASP A 39 -4.55 -3.37 8.18
C ASP A 39 -5.06 -2.05 7.56
N GLY A 40 -4.29 -0.96 7.64
CA GLY A 40 -4.79 0.33 7.12
C GLY A 40 -4.51 0.55 5.64
N TYR A 41 -4.19 -0.52 4.90
CA TYR A 41 -4.28 -0.54 3.45
C TYR A 41 -5.49 -1.37 3.03
N ALA A 42 -6.54 -0.70 2.59
CA ALA A 42 -7.73 -1.32 2.04
C ALA A 42 -7.89 -0.94 0.57
N VAL A 43 -8.25 -1.92 -0.27
CA VAL A 43 -8.69 -1.66 -1.64
C VAL A 43 -10.20 -1.45 -1.63
N PRO A 44 -10.71 -0.31 -2.08
CA PRO A 44 -12.15 -0.08 -2.14
C PRO A 44 -12.78 -1.10 -3.10
N GLY A 45 -13.77 -1.84 -2.61
CA GLY A 45 -14.54 -2.82 -3.37
C GLY A 45 -16.04 -2.61 -3.21
N ARG A 46 -16.84 -3.37 -3.98
CA ARG A 46 -18.27 -3.48 -3.71
C ARG A 46 -18.47 -4.03 -2.29
N PRO A 47 -19.51 -3.61 -1.56
CA PRO A 47 -19.81 -4.20 -0.26
C PRO A 47 -19.95 -5.70 -0.41
N ALA A 48 -19.30 -6.47 0.48
CA ALA A 48 -19.45 -7.91 0.50
C ALA A 48 -20.90 -8.23 0.87
N SER A 49 -21.58 -9.02 0.04
CA SER A 49 -22.84 -9.62 0.47
C SER A 49 -22.55 -10.74 1.49
N PRO A 50 -23.41 -10.95 2.50
CA PRO A 50 -23.20 -12.01 3.49
C PRO A 50 -23.02 -13.41 2.86
N GLU A 51 -23.68 -13.67 1.73
CA GLU A 51 -23.54 -14.92 0.95
C GLU A 51 -22.19 -15.05 0.24
N GLU A 52 -21.58 -13.95 -0.23
CA GLU A 52 -20.25 -13.98 -0.88
C GLU A 52 -19.09 -14.03 0.12
N SER A 53 -19.26 -13.52 1.35
CA SER A 53 -18.22 -13.58 2.38
C SER A 53 -18.01 -14.98 2.99
N ALA A 54 -18.94 -15.90 2.77
CA ALA A 54 -18.93 -17.25 3.35
C ALA A 54 -18.47 -18.34 2.37
N SER A 55 -18.11 -18.01 1.13
CA SER A 55 -17.54 -18.98 0.19
C SER A 55 -16.04 -19.12 0.40
N GLU A 56 -15.64 -20.20 1.08
CA GLU A 56 -14.27 -20.72 1.05
C GLU A 56 -14.00 -21.33 -0.35
N ASP A 57 -13.84 -20.48 -1.36
CA ASP A 57 -13.50 -20.86 -2.75
C ASP A 57 -11.99 -21.18 -2.88
N TRP A 58 -11.47 -22.02 -1.98
CA TRP A 58 -10.08 -22.49 -2.02
C TRP A 58 -9.94 -23.93 -2.56
N GLU A 59 -11.05 -24.60 -2.92
CA GLU A 59 -11.05 -26.01 -3.37
C GLU A 59 -11.07 -26.20 -4.90
N LYS A 60 -11.12 -25.12 -5.69
CA LYS A 60 -11.28 -25.22 -7.16
C LYS A 60 -10.00 -24.99 -7.97
N GLN A 61 -8.84 -24.97 -7.32
CA GLN A 61 -7.56 -24.67 -7.94
C GLN A 61 -6.67 -25.92 -8.08
N ASP A 62 -7.18 -26.94 -8.78
CA ASP A 62 -6.41 -28.01 -9.46
C ASP A 62 -6.82 -28.05 -10.94
#